data_AF-A0A2Z3GQJ4-F1
#
_entry.id   AF-A0A2Z3GQJ4-F1
#
_cell.length_a   1.000
_cell.length_b   1.000
_cell.length_c   1.000
_cell.angle_alpha   90.00
_cell.angle_beta   90.00
_cell.angle_gamma   90.00
#
_symmetry.space_group_name_H-M   'P 1'
#
loop_
_entity.id
_entity.type
_entity.pdbx_description
1 polymer ?
#
loop_
_entity_poly.entity_id
_entity_poly.type
_entity_poly.pdbx_seq_one_letter_code
_entity_poly.pdbx_strand_id
1 'polypeptide(L)'
;MPYCAGPRVAADPVSPKMAWQPYTCTAARPDDAPARRTVMRCAMDWKSFWKVIEDAYRPDAIDHFEALKERLGDLKWFEVIEFQVKFDEAISSANLIDLWGAAHLINGGCSDDGFRDFRVWLVGRGRHAYEHALKNPDSLADILDGDPVDGFGLDASALRVYEEKTGMSDFYARLDRAEENAPPPPPEGTDWDFDDPDEMRKRFPKLCHLYLVPPEGPNEEGTS
;
A
#
# COMPACT_ATOMS: atom_id res chain seq x y z
N MET A 1 10.20 -86.50 -43.16
CA MET A 1 9.89 -86.14 -41.76
C MET A 1 11.22 -85.90 -41.03
N PRO A 2 11.41 -84.78 -40.33
CA PRO A 2 10.91 -83.44 -40.71
C PRO A 2 11.86 -82.24 -40.38
N TYR A 3 11.66 -81.17 -41.18
CA TYR A 3 11.68 -79.70 -40.92
C TYR A 3 12.92 -79.02 -40.30
N CYS A 4 13.74 -78.19 -40.99
CA CYS A 4 13.58 -77.02 -41.91
C CYS A 4 13.00 -75.75 -41.25
N ALA A 5 13.45 -74.51 -41.48
CA ALA A 5 14.62 -73.90 -42.15
C ALA A 5 14.49 -72.36 -42.01
N GLY A 6 15.60 -71.60 -42.08
CA GLY A 6 15.60 -70.14 -42.26
C GLY A 6 16.98 -69.51 -41.99
N PRO A 7 17.63 -68.79 -42.93
CA PRO A 7 19.09 -68.77 -43.01
C PRO A 7 19.79 -67.55 -42.37
N ARG A 8 21.07 -67.77 -42.04
CA ARG A 8 22.10 -66.77 -41.70
C ARG A 8 22.86 -66.29 -42.96
N VAL A 9 23.72 -65.28 -42.73
CA VAL A 9 24.87 -64.77 -43.53
C VAL A 9 24.53 -63.45 -44.26
N ALA A 10 25.28 -62.33 -44.22
CA ALA A 10 26.72 -62.09 -44.00
C ALA A 10 27.02 -60.72 -43.34
N ALA A 11 28.21 -60.60 -42.73
CA ALA A 11 28.97 -59.35 -42.50
C ALA A 11 29.56 -58.84 -43.83
N ASP A 12 29.76 -57.55 -44.09
CA ASP A 12 30.87 -56.64 -43.68
C ASP A 12 30.90 -55.47 -44.71
N PRO A 13 31.73 -54.41 -44.67
CA PRO A 13 32.52 -53.83 -43.56
C PRO A 13 32.67 -52.26 -43.59
N VAL A 14 33.46 -51.76 -42.63
CA VAL A 14 34.38 -50.59 -42.70
C VAL A 14 33.83 -49.15 -42.67
N SER A 15 34.17 -48.46 -41.58
CA SER A 15 34.21 -46.99 -41.42
C SER A 15 35.28 -46.31 -42.31
N PRO A 16 35.10 -45.00 -42.58
CA PRO A 16 36.24 -44.09 -42.52
C PRO A 16 36.02 -42.91 -41.57
N LYS A 17 37.16 -42.38 -41.13
CA LYS A 17 37.39 -41.36 -40.10
C LYS A 17 37.10 -39.93 -40.60
N MET A 18 37.01 -39.02 -39.62
CA MET A 18 37.25 -37.56 -39.68
C MET A 18 36.23 -36.68 -40.42
N ALA A 19 35.54 -35.82 -39.67
CA ALA A 19 35.75 -34.38 -39.72
C ALA A 19 34.89 -33.67 -38.65
N TRP A 20 35.55 -32.94 -37.75
CA TRP A 20 34.91 -31.93 -36.92
C TRP A 20 34.52 -30.75 -37.80
N GLN A 21 33.23 -30.40 -37.88
CA GLN A 21 32.78 -29.09 -38.32
C GLN A 21 31.57 -28.64 -37.48
N PRO A 22 31.61 -27.44 -36.87
CA PRO A 22 30.46 -26.89 -36.16
C PRO A 22 29.55 -26.17 -37.15
N TYR A 23 28.27 -26.56 -37.20
CA TYR A 23 27.27 -25.82 -37.97
C TYR A 23 26.26 -25.19 -37.02
N THR A 24 26.55 -23.90 -36.74
CA THR A 24 25.65 -22.77 -36.51
C THR A 24 24.22 -23.08 -36.08
N CYS A 25 23.90 -22.72 -34.83
CA CYS A 25 22.53 -22.49 -34.39
C CYS A 25 21.98 -21.26 -35.13
N THR A 26 21.07 -21.47 -36.08
CA THR A 26 20.32 -20.39 -36.70
C THR A 26 19.30 -19.88 -35.69
N ALA A 27 19.59 -18.77 -35.02
CA ALA A 27 18.64 -18.10 -34.14
C ALA A 27 17.41 -17.64 -34.94
N ALA A 28 16.22 -18.03 -34.48
CA ALA A 28 14.96 -17.49 -34.95
C ALA A 28 14.89 -15.98 -34.70
N ARG A 29 14.37 -15.23 -35.66
CA ARG A 29 14.15 -13.77 -35.56
C ARG A 29 13.14 -13.48 -34.44
N PRO A 30 13.43 -12.56 -33.51
CA PRO A 30 12.44 -12.09 -32.55
C PRO A 30 11.80 -10.82 -33.11
N ASP A 31 10.79 -10.96 -33.96
CA ASP A 31 9.90 -9.85 -34.31
C ASP A 31 8.48 -10.41 -34.37
N ASP A 32 7.83 -10.46 -33.20
CA ASP A 32 6.36 -10.42 -33.02
C ASP A 32 6.02 -10.42 -31.51
N ALA A 33 6.69 -9.58 -30.73
CA ALA A 33 6.18 -9.19 -29.41
C ALA A 33 5.24 -7.99 -29.64
N PRO A 34 3.96 -8.03 -29.22
CA PRO A 34 3.09 -6.88 -29.35
C PRO A 34 3.71 -5.73 -28.56
N ALA A 35 4.05 -4.66 -29.26
CA ALA A 35 4.53 -3.42 -28.68
C ALA A 35 3.60 -3.04 -27.52
N ARG A 36 4.13 -3.08 -26.30
CA ARG A 36 3.47 -2.52 -25.13
C ARG A 36 3.14 -1.08 -25.49
N ARG A 37 1.87 -0.82 -25.78
CA ARG A 37 1.36 0.53 -26.01
C ARG A 37 1.62 1.28 -24.71
N THR A 38 2.75 1.96 -24.67
CA THR A 38 3.06 2.92 -23.61
C THR A 38 2.11 4.08 -23.87
N VAL A 39 0.88 3.95 -23.34
CA VAL A 39 0.08 5.14 -23.10
C VAL A 39 0.86 5.85 -22.01
N MET A 40 1.64 6.85 -22.41
CA MET A 40 2.11 7.88 -21.50
C MET A 40 0.85 8.59 -20.98
N ARG A 41 0.18 7.97 -20.02
CA ARG A 41 -0.79 8.62 -19.15
C ARG A 41 0.06 9.54 -18.28
N CYS A 42 -0.30 10.81 -18.23
CA CYS A 42 0.30 11.73 -17.27
C CYS A 42 -0.09 11.26 -15.87
N ALA A 43 0.66 10.32 -15.32
CA ALA A 43 0.48 9.84 -13.97
C ALA A 43 0.45 11.05 -13.03
N MET A 44 -0.58 11.12 -12.19
CA MET A 44 -0.70 12.15 -11.15
C MET A 44 0.63 12.26 -10.37
N ASP A 45 1.16 13.49 -10.29
CA ASP A 45 2.32 13.77 -9.45
C ASP A 45 1.92 13.98 -7.98
N TRP A 46 2.90 13.87 -7.08
CA TRP A 46 2.68 14.04 -5.65
C TRP A 46 2.09 15.41 -5.29
N LYS A 47 2.48 16.47 -6.00
CA LYS A 47 1.98 17.82 -5.72
C LYS A 47 0.48 17.91 -5.98
N SER A 48 0.02 17.32 -7.08
CA SER A 48 -1.38 17.30 -7.48
C SER A 48 -2.22 16.42 -6.56
N PHE A 49 -1.67 15.26 -6.16
CA PHE A 49 -2.29 14.38 -5.16
C PHE A 49 -2.55 15.10 -3.83
N TRP A 50 -1.51 15.69 -3.25
CA TRP A 50 -1.64 16.41 -1.97
C TRP A 50 -2.58 17.59 -2.07
N LYS A 51 -2.57 18.31 -3.20
CA LYS A 51 -3.51 19.41 -3.44
C LYS A 51 -4.97 18.94 -3.41
N VAL A 52 -5.29 17.77 -3.96
CA VAL A 52 -6.66 17.22 -3.93
C VAL A 52 -7.11 16.94 -2.49
N ILE A 53 -6.26 16.31 -1.68
CA ILE A 53 -6.54 16.04 -0.27
C ILE A 53 -6.72 17.35 0.51
N GLU A 54 -5.79 18.28 0.37
CA GLU A 54 -5.77 19.53 1.13
C GLU A 54 -6.93 20.47 0.74
N ASP A 55 -7.29 20.54 -0.54
CA ASP A 55 -8.45 21.32 -1.01
C ASP A 55 -9.77 20.74 -0.43
N ALA A 56 -9.83 19.44 -0.21
CA ALA A 56 -11.00 18.72 0.31
C ALA A 56 -11.08 18.64 1.83
N TYR A 57 -10.01 19.01 2.55
CA TYR A 57 -9.93 18.80 4.00
C TYR A 57 -11.11 19.43 4.76
N ARG A 58 -11.72 18.64 5.64
CA ARG A 58 -12.69 19.10 6.65
C ARG A 58 -12.32 18.49 8.01
N PRO A 59 -12.61 19.19 9.13
CA PRO A 59 -12.41 18.62 10.45
C PRO A 59 -13.30 17.40 10.71
N ASP A 60 -14.58 17.47 10.34
CA ASP A 60 -15.51 16.35 10.46
C ASP A 60 -15.21 15.27 9.39
N ALA A 61 -15.16 14.01 9.81
CA ALA A 61 -14.75 12.91 8.95
C ALA A 61 -15.75 12.61 7.82
N ILE A 62 -17.05 12.76 8.08
CA ILE A 62 -18.11 12.53 7.09
C ILE A 62 -18.09 13.67 6.05
N ASP A 63 -18.00 14.91 6.51
CA ASP A 63 -17.89 16.08 5.63
C ASP A 63 -16.60 16.03 4.80
N HIS A 64 -15.50 15.53 5.38
CA HIS A 64 -14.24 15.37 4.66
C HIS A 64 -14.36 14.33 3.55
N PHE A 65 -14.98 13.19 3.83
CA PHE A 65 -15.24 12.17 2.81
C PHE A 65 -16.10 12.70 1.66
N GLU A 66 -17.19 13.42 1.95
CA GLU A 66 -18.06 14.00 0.92
C GLU A 66 -17.36 15.13 0.14
N ALA A 67 -16.59 15.99 0.81
CA ALA A 67 -15.79 17.02 0.15
C ALA A 67 -14.71 16.43 -0.77
N LEU A 68 -14.08 15.32 -0.35
CA LEU A 68 -13.09 14.61 -1.18
C LEU A 68 -13.76 13.99 -2.40
N LYS A 69 -14.94 13.39 -2.26
CA LYS A 69 -15.72 12.90 -3.39
C LYS A 69 -16.08 14.01 -4.36
N GLU A 70 -16.58 15.15 -3.88
CA GLU A 70 -16.90 16.31 -4.72
C GLU A 70 -15.66 16.77 -5.50
N ARG A 71 -14.52 16.92 -4.81
CA ARG A 71 -13.27 17.35 -5.43
C ARG A 71 -12.75 16.36 -6.48
N LEU A 72 -12.84 15.07 -6.23
CA LEU A 72 -12.53 14.01 -7.20
C LEU A 72 -13.55 14.01 -8.36
N GLY A 73 -14.78 14.43 -8.09
CA GLY A 73 -15.86 14.66 -9.05
C GLY A 73 -15.50 15.67 -10.14
N ASP A 74 -14.58 16.59 -9.89
CA ASP A 74 -14.09 17.53 -10.91
C ASP A 74 -13.02 16.92 -11.84
N LEU A 75 -12.42 15.80 -11.45
CA LEU A 75 -11.38 15.14 -12.23
C LEU A 75 -11.96 14.23 -13.31
N LYS A 76 -11.16 13.90 -14.32
CA LYS A 76 -11.51 12.86 -15.30
C LYS A 76 -11.42 11.50 -14.61
N TRP A 77 -12.25 10.55 -15.03
CA TRP A 77 -12.30 9.20 -14.42
C TRP A 77 -10.92 8.52 -14.35
N PHE A 78 -10.02 8.80 -15.30
CA PHE A 78 -8.70 8.20 -15.30
C PHE A 78 -7.73 8.85 -14.31
N GLU A 79 -7.91 10.12 -14.00
CA GLU A 79 -7.16 10.84 -12.97
C GLU A 79 -7.60 10.39 -11.57
N VAL A 80 -8.88 9.99 -11.42
CA VAL A 80 -9.40 9.36 -10.17
C VAL A 80 -8.71 8.03 -9.89
N ILE A 81 -8.47 7.22 -10.93
CA ILE A 81 -7.66 5.98 -10.80
C ILE A 81 -6.24 6.30 -10.35
N GLU A 82 -5.61 7.30 -10.98
CA GLU A 82 -4.23 7.69 -10.65
C GLU A 82 -4.12 8.30 -9.24
N PHE A 83 -5.15 9.01 -8.78
CA PHE A 83 -5.26 9.45 -7.40
C PHE A 83 -5.26 8.28 -6.43
N GLN A 84 -6.06 7.23 -6.70
CA GLN A 84 -6.09 6.04 -5.83
C GLN A 84 -4.73 5.33 -5.79
N VAL A 85 -4.01 5.23 -6.91
CA VAL A 85 -2.64 4.69 -6.92
C VAL A 85 -1.74 5.48 -5.96
N LYS A 86 -1.79 6.81 -5.99
CA LYS A 86 -1.02 7.65 -5.07
C LYS A 86 -1.47 7.55 -3.62
N PHE A 87 -2.77 7.39 -3.39
CA PHE A 87 -3.33 7.17 -2.06
C PHE A 87 -2.82 5.86 -1.46
N ASP A 88 -2.85 4.78 -2.24
CA ASP A 88 -2.33 3.46 -1.86
C ASP A 88 -0.82 3.50 -1.61
N GLU A 89 -0.05 4.17 -2.49
CA GLU A 89 1.40 4.37 -2.29
C GLU A 89 1.70 5.12 -0.98
N ALA A 90 0.91 6.13 -0.63
CA ALA A 90 1.06 6.86 0.64
C ALA A 90 0.73 5.97 1.85
N ILE A 91 -0.39 5.24 1.85
CA ILE A 91 -0.72 4.31 2.94
C ILE A 91 0.38 3.26 3.13
N SER A 92 0.91 2.74 2.02
CA SER A 92 1.96 1.71 2.03
C SER A 92 3.27 2.27 2.60
N SER A 93 3.61 3.50 2.24
CA SER A 93 4.80 4.20 2.76
C SER A 93 4.72 4.54 4.25
N ALA A 94 3.50 4.63 4.80
CA ALA A 94 3.27 4.85 6.23
C ALA A 94 3.21 3.56 7.07
N ASN A 95 3.55 2.41 6.47
CA ASN A 95 3.59 1.12 7.17
C ASN A 95 4.87 0.98 8.03
N LEU A 96 4.99 1.79 9.08
CA LEU A 96 6.18 1.86 9.94
C LEU A 96 5.88 1.37 11.37
N ILE A 97 6.82 0.64 11.98
CA ILE A 97 6.72 0.15 13.36
C ILE A 97 6.52 1.29 14.37
N ASP A 98 7.19 2.43 14.17
CA ASP A 98 7.05 3.56 15.10
C ASP A 98 5.68 4.25 14.95
N LEU A 99 5.11 4.29 13.75
CA LEU A 99 3.73 4.76 13.57
C LEU A 99 2.73 3.76 14.14
N TRP A 100 3.01 2.46 14.05
CA TRP A 100 2.21 1.44 14.71
C TRP A 100 2.16 1.65 16.22
N GLY A 101 3.31 1.86 16.86
CA GLY A 101 3.39 2.16 18.29
C GLY A 101 2.62 3.42 18.67
N ALA A 102 2.71 4.48 17.85
CA ALA A 102 1.94 5.70 18.08
C ALA A 102 0.42 5.46 17.95
N ALA A 103 -0.01 4.73 16.92
CA ALA A 103 -1.41 4.37 16.73
C ALA A 103 -1.94 3.48 17.87
N HIS A 104 -1.11 2.53 18.34
CA HIS A 104 -1.41 1.71 19.50
C HIS A 104 -1.64 2.56 20.75
N LEU A 105 -0.78 3.54 21.01
CA LEU A 105 -0.95 4.45 22.14
C LEU A 105 -2.22 5.32 22.03
N ILE A 106 -2.50 5.87 20.85
CA ILE A 106 -3.65 6.75 20.61
C ILE A 106 -4.97 5.98 20.74
N ASN A 107 -5.04 4.76 20.20
CA ASN A 107 -6.25 3.96 20.15
C ASN A 107 -6.45 3.04 21.37
N GLY A 108 -5.47 2.96 22.28
CA GLY A 108 -5.47 2.01 23.40
C GLY A 108 -5.34 0.56 22.93
N GLY A 109 -4.60 0.33 21.86
CA GLY A 109 -4.45 -0.93 21.13
C GLY A 109 -4.52 -0.72 19.62
N CYS A 110 -3.91 -1.61 18.83
CA CYS A 110 -3.98 -1.51 17.37
C CYS A 110 -3.96 -2.89 16.71
N SER A 111 -4.98 -3.17 15.88
CA SER A 111 -4.98 -4.29 14.94
C SER A 111 -4.44 -3.85 13.58
N ASP A 112 -4.25 -4.80 12.65
CA ASP A 112 -3.89 -4.47 11.26
C ASP A 112 -4.91 -3.53 10.60
N ASP A 113 -6.21 -3.79 10.82
CA ASP A 113 -7.30 -2.95 10.31
C ASP A 113 -7.30 -1.56 10.96
N GLY A 114 -7.17 -1.49 12.29
CA GLY A 114 -7.07 -0.21 13.00
C GLY A 114 -5.84 0.60 12.57
N PHE A 115 -4.72 -0.08 12.26
CA PHE A 115 -3.53 0.60 11.77
C PHE A 115 -3.69 1.07 10.32
N ARG A 116 -4.42 0.31 9.50
CA ARG A 116 -4.80 0.75 8.16
C ARG A 116 -5.66 2.01 8.22
N ASP A 117 -6.69 2.02 9.05
CA ASP A 117 -7.60 3.15 9.23
C ASP A 117 -6.85 4.39 9.76
N PHE A 118 -5.94 4.21 10.72
CA PHE A 118 -5.04 5.26 11.18
C PHE A 118 -4.18 5.85 10.05
N ARG A 119 -3.63 5.02 9.15
CA ARG A 119 -2.84 5.51 8.01
C ARG A 119 -3.70 6.24 6.99
N VAL A 120 -4.93 5.78 6.76
CA VAL A 120 -5.91 6.48 5.91
C VAL A 120 -6.21 7.86 6.49
N TRP A 121 -6.46 7.94 7.80
CA TRP A 121 -6.63 9.21 8.51
C TRP A 121 -5.41 10.12 8.34
N LEU A 122 -4.20 9.59 8.54
CA LEU A 122 -2.96 10.37 8.45
C LEU A 122 -2.74 10.96 7.06
N VAL A 123 -3.03 10.19 6.00
CA VAL A 123 -2.99 10.69 4.62
C VAL A 123 -4.03 11.81 4.43
N GLY A 124 -5.24 11.64 4.97
CA GLY A 124 -6.30 12.64 4.95
C GLY A 124 -5.93 13.97 5.64
N ARG A 125 -5.05 13.96 6.65
CA ARG A 125 -4.57 15.19 7.32
C ARG A 125 -3.71 16.09 6.41
N GLY A 126 -3.34 15.60 5.23
CA GLY A 126 -2.57 16.35 4.24
C GLY A 126 -1.06 16.20 4.41
N ARG A 127 -0.31 16.82 3.49
CA ARG A 127 1.10 16.51 3.26
C ARG A 127 1.98 16.79 4.48
N HIS A 128 1.80 17.96 5.10
CA HIS A 128 2.66 18.40 6.18
C HIS A 128 2.55 17.50 7.41
N ALA A 129 1.32 17.19 7.83
CA ALA A 129 1.06 16.26 8.93
C ALA A 129 1.63 14.88 8.64
N TYR A 130 1.37 14.35 7.44
CA TYR A 130 1.84 13.05 6.99
C TYR A 130 3.38 12.96 6.99
N GLU A 131 4.09 13.86 6.31
CA GLU A 131 5.55 13.82 6.22
C GLU A 131 6.23 14.05 7.58
N HIS A 132 5.61 14.83 8.45
CA HIS A 132 6.14 15.12 9.78
C HIS A 132 5.98 13.92 10.72
N ALA A 133 4.82 13.25 10.69
CA ALA A 133 4.56 12.03 11.45
C ALA A 133 5.47 10.87 11.02
N LEU A 134 5.75 10.71 9.72
CA LEU A 134 6.69 9.69 9.23
C LEU A 134 8.10 9.83 9.82
N LYS A 135 8.54 11.07 10.08
CA LYS A 135 9.87 11.35 10.63
C LYS A 135 9.88 11.37 12.16
N ASN A 136 8.78 11.81 12.75
CA ASN A 136 8.60 11.96 14.18
C ASN A 136 7.15 11.66 14.55
N PRO A 137 6.82 10.39 14.88
CA PRO A 137 5.45 10.03 15.25
C PRO A 137 4.92 10.77 16.47
N ASP A 138 5.78 11.22 17.39
CA ASP A 138 5.36 12.02 18.57
C ASP A 138 4.72 13.36 18.20
N SER A 139 4.94 13.83 16.96
CA SER A 139 4.30 15.05 16.45
C SER A 139 2.80 14.93 16.20
N LEU A 140 2.26 13.71 16.19
CA LEU A 140 0.81 13.49 16.11
C LEU A 140 0.08 14.20 17.26
N ALA A 141 0.73 14.37 18.42
CA ALA A 141 0.22 15.14 19.54
C ALA A 141 -0.17 16.59 19.18
N ASP A 142 0.44 17.17 18.15
CA ASP A 142 0.18 18.56 17.74
C ASP A 142 -1.06 18.68 16.84
N ILE A 143 -1.60 17.57 16.34
CA ILE A 143 -2.74 17.54 15.41
C ILE A 143 -3.96 16.77 15.92
N LEU A 144 -3.81 16.01 17.01
CA LEU A 144 -4.93 15.33 17.65
C LEU A 144 -5.87 16.36 18.30
N ASP A 145 -7.15 16.21 18.02
CA ASP A 145 -8.25 17.12 18.38
C ASP A 145 -9.28 16.45 19.31
N GLY A 146 -9.06 15.18 19.66
CA GLY A 146 -9.94 14.39 20.52
C GLY A 146 -10.93 13.51 19.75
N ASP A 147 -10.97 13.64 18.42
CA ASP A 147 -11.79 12.79 17.56
C ASP A 147 -11.08 11.45 17.24
N PRO A 148 -11.84 10.40 16.88
CA PRO A 148 -11.26 9.14 16.45
C PRO A 148 -10.34 9.29 15.22
N VAL A 149 -9.24 8.54 15.22
CA VAL A 149 -8.26 8.54 14.13
C VAL A 149 -8.53 7.39 13.14
N ASP A 150 -9.73 7.32 12.58
CA ASP A 150 -10.24 6.13 11.85
C ASP A 150 -10.41 6.30 10.32
N GLY A 151 -10.06 7.46 9.76
CA GLY A 151 -9.91 7.65 8.31
C GLY A 151 -11.19 7.44 7.49
N PHE A 152 -12.36 7.55 8.14
CA PHE A 152 -13.69 7.20 7.64
C PHE A 152 -13.87 7.29 6.11
N GLY A 153 -13.75 6.14 5.43
CA GLY A 153 -14.11 5.96 4.02
C GLY A 153 -13.28 6.75 3.00
N LEU A 154 -12.23 7.48 3.40
CA LEU A 154 -11.43 8.31 2.47
C LEU A 154 -10.79 7.47 1.36
N ASP A 155 -10.39 6.25 1.68
CA ASP A 155 -9.84 5.26 0.76
C ASP A 155 -10.88 4.67 -0.22
N ALA A 156 -12.18 4.81 0.08
CA ALA A 156 -13.28 4.41 -0.80
C ALA A 156 -13.77 5.56 -1.70
N SER A 157 -13.34 6.80 -1.46
CA SER A 157 -13.82 8.00 -2.18
C SER A 157 -13.63 7.88 -3.71
N ALA A 158 -12.45 7.45 -4.16
CA ALA A 158 -12.13 7.32 -5.57
C ALA A 158 -12.93 6.22 -6.27
N LEU A 159 -13.16 5.09 -5.59
CA LEU A 159 -14.03 4.01 -6.09
C LEU A 159 -15.44 4.54 -6.36
N ARG A 160 -16.04 5.24 -5.37
CA ARG A 160 -17.40 5.78 -5.49
C ARG A 160 -17.52 6.74 -6.67
N VAL A 161 -16.60 7.70 -6.76
CA VAL A 161 -16.60 8.70 -7.84
C VAL A 161 -16.39 8.05 -9.21
N TYR A 162 -15.55 7.02 -9.29
CA TYR A 162 -15.34 6.28 -10.53
C TYR A 162 -16.61 5.55 -10.99
N GLU A 163 -17.27 4.82 -10.08
CA GLU A 163 -18.52 4.10 -10.36
C GLU A 163 -19.61 5.07 -10.81
N GLU A 164 -19.77 6.20 -10.12
CA GLU A 164 -20.74 7.25 -10.46
C GLU A 164 -20.48 7.87 -11.84
N LYS A 165 -19.21 8.14 -12.19
CA LYS A 165 -18.83 8.75 -13.47
C LYS A 165 -18.98 7.82 -14.66
N THR A 166 -18.67 6.54 -14.46
CA THR A 166 -18.51 5.59 -15.56
C THR A 166 -19.65 4.59 -15.67
N GLY A 167 -20.38 4.35 -14.59
CA GLY A 167 -21.34 3.25 -14.45
C GLY A 167 -20.70 1.87 -14.47
N MET A 168 -19.37 1.77 -14.35
CA MET A 168 -18.62 0.51 -14.41
C MET A 168 -18.12 0.11 -13.02
N SER A 169 -18.04 -1.20 -12.78
CA SER A 169 -17.52 -1.80 -11.53
C SER A 169 -16.13 -2.44 -11.71
N ASP A 170 -15.36 -1.99 -12.70
CA ASP A 170 -14.03 -2.52 -13.05
C ASP A 170 -12.87 -1.70 -12.43
N PHE A 171 -13.14 -0.92 -11.39
CA PHE A 171 -12.18 -0.01 -10.75
C PHE A 171 -10.88 -0.71 -10.33
N TYR A 172 -10.97 -1.81 -9.57
CA TYR A 172 -9.80 -2.54 -9.09
C TYR A 172 -9.02 -3.24 -10.22
N ALA A 173 -9.73 -3.69 -11.27
CA ALA A 173 -9.08 -4.24 -12.46
C ALA A 173 -8.25 -3.17 -13.20
N ARG A 174 -8.60 -1.89 -13.07
CA ARG A 174 -7.85 -0.76 -13.67
C ARG A 174 -6.70 -0.26 -12.81
N LEU A 175 -6.69 -0.56 -11.52
CA LEU A 175 -5.57 -0.25 -10.64
C LEU A 175 -4.37 -1.19 -10.85
N ASP A 176 -4.53 -2.25 -11.66
CA ASP A 176 -3.50 -3.26 -11.90
C ASP A 176 -2.89 -3.76 -10.59
N ARG A 177 -3.76 -4.03 -9.59
CA ARG A 177 -3.36 -4.61 -8.31
C ARG A 177 -2.84 -6.03 -8.54
N ALA A 178 -1.56 -6.13 -8.90
CA ALA A 178 -0.85 -7.38 -9.13
C ALA A 178 -0.83 -8.30 -7.87
N GLU A 179 -1.17 -7.76 -6.70
CA GLU A 179 -1.04 -8.42 -5.39
C GLU A 179 -2.38 -8.55 -4.65
N GLU A 180 -3.51 -8.69 -5.36
CA GLU A 180 -4.86 -8.72 -4.79
C GLU A 180 -5.10 -9.77 -3.66
N ASN A 181 -4.22 -10.78 -3.53
CA ASN A 181 -4.35 -11.86 -2.54
C ASN A 181 -3.15 -12.04 -1.59
N ALA A 182 -2.18 -11.11 -1.60
CA ALA A 182 -1.08 -11.17 -0.64
C ALA A 182 -1.52 -10.56 0.71
N PRO A 183 -1.14 -11.17 1.85
CA PRO A 183 -1.29 -10.48 3.13
C PRO A 183 -0.47 -9.19 3.10
N PRO A 184 -0.94 -8.11 3.76
CA PRO A 184 -0.17 -6.87 3.83
C PRO A 184 1.22 -7.16 4.41
N PRO A 185 2.28 -6.53 3.86
CA PRO A 185 3.61 -6.72 4.41
C PRO A 185 3.65 -6.23 5.86
N PRO A 186 4.46 -6.86 6.73
CA PRO A 186 4.64 -6.36 8.09
C PRO A 186 5.20 -4.92 8.06
N PRO A 187 4.88 -4.10 9.07
CA PRO A 187 5.42 -2.75 9.19
C PRO A 187 6.95 -2.75 9.22
N GLU A 188 7.55 -1.76 8.57
CA GLU A 188 9.00 -1.59 8.48
C GLU A 188 9.55 -0.90 9.74
N GLY A 189 10.67 -1.39 10.26
CA GLY A 189 11.34 -0.79 11.41
C GLY A 189 11.94 -1.83 12.35
N THR A 190 12.57 -1.34 13.42
CA THR A 190 13.05 -2.22 14.50
C THR A 190 11.91 -2.44 15.48
N ASP A 191 11.57 -3.71 15.71
CA ASP A 191 10.55 -4.12 16.66
C ASP A 191 10.90 -3.70 18.11
N TRP A 192 9.89 -3.38 18.91
CA TRP A 192 10.01 -2.98 20.31
C TRP A 192 8.71 -3.19 21.08
N ASP A 193 8.81 -3.30 22.41
CA ASP A 193 7.67 -3.61 23.27
C ASP A 193 6.73 -2.41 23.45
N PHE A 194 5.56 -2.46 22.80
CA PHE A 194 4.56 -1.41 22.88
C PHE A 194 3.86 -1.35 24.25
N ASP A 195 3.91 -2.43 25.03
CA ASP A 195 3.32 -2.49 26.37
C ASP A 195 4.28 -1.94 27.44
N ASP A 196 5.53 -1.62 27.10
CA ASP A 196 6.49 -0.96 27.99
C ASP A 196 6.24 0.56 28.05
N PRO A 197 5.70 1.09 29.16
CA PRO A 197 5.37 2.51 29.27
C PRO A 197 6.62 3.41 29.35
N ASP A 198 7.79 2.88 29.70
CA ASP A 198 9.03 3.66 29.75
C ASP A 198 9.65 3.80 28.35
N GLU A 199 9.61 2.75 27.52
CA GLU A 199 9.97 2.87 26.10
C GLU A 199 8.97 3.77 25.34
N MET A 200 7.67 3.69 25.64
CA MET A 200 6.67 4.63 25.13
C MET A 200 7.00 6.09 25.50
N ARG A 201 7.30 6.39 26.76
CA ARG A 201 7.65 7.75 27.21
C ARG A 201 8.94 8.28 26.58
N LYS A 202 9.89 7.40 26.28
CA LYS A 202 11.15 7.75 25.63
C LYS A 202 10.97 8.07 24.14
N ARG A 203 10.09 7.34 23.45
CA ARG A 203 9.83 7.50 22.01
C ARG A 203 8.79 8.57 21.72
N PHE A 204 7.74 8.64 22.53
CA PHE A 204 6.57 9.50 22.32
C PHE A 204 6.26 10.35 23.58
N PRO A 205 7.17 11.23 24.02
CA PRO A 205 6.98 12.00 25.24
C PRO A 205 5.72 12.88 25.21
N LYS A 206 5.38 13.50 24.07
CA LYS A 206 4.16 14.32 23.96
C LYS A 206 2.90 13.47 23.93
N LEU A 207 2.86 12.41 23.14
CA LEU A 207 1.69 11.52 23.09
C LEU A 207 1.44 10.86 24.45
N CYS A 208 2.48 10.42 25.15
CA CYS A 208 2.35 9.87 26.49
C CYS A 208 1.79 10.89 27.48
N HIS A 209 2.14 12.17 27.34
CA HIS A 209 1.56 13.23 28.16
C HIS A 209 0.03 13.36 27.95
N LEU A 210 -0.44 13.13 26.73
CA LEU A 210 -1.87 13.20 26.40
C LEU A 210 -2.66 11.96 26.86
N TYR A 211 -2.07 10.75 26.76
CA TYR A 211 -2.82 9.49 26.94
C TYR A 211 -2.45 8.69 28.20
N LEU A 212 -1.24 8.84 28.75
CA LEU A 212 -0.78 8.05 29.91
C LEU A 212 -0.76 8.84 31.22
N VAL A 213 -0.95 10.16 31.19
CA VAL A 213 -1.08 10.96 32.42
C VAL A 213 -2.54 10.85 32.87
N PRO A 214 -2.81 10.32 34.08
CA PRO A 214 -4.17 10.35 34.61
C PRO A 214 -4.64 11.81 34.67
N PRO A 215 -5.89 12.13 34.30
CA PRO A 215 -6.43 13.42 34.68
C PRO A 215 -6.25 13.53 36.20
N GLU A 216 -5.70 14.65 36.68
CA GLU A 216 -5.64 14.91 38.12
C GLU A 216 -7.06 14.73 38.66
N GLY A 217 -7.32 13.57 39.28
CA GLY A 217 -8.54 13.35 40.01
C GLY A 217 -8.63 14.46 41.05
N PRO A 218 -9.82 15.04 41.29
CA PRO A 218 -9.94 16.12 42.24
C PRO A 218 -9.30 15.66 43.54
N ASN A 219 -8.31 16.41 44.00
CA ASN A 219 -7.74 16.24 45.34
C ASN A 219 -8.93 16.14 46.29
N GLU A 220 -9.16 14.96 46.87
CA GLU A 220 -10.02 14.84 48.04
C GLU A 220 -9.27 15.52 49.19
N GLU A 221 -9.25 16.85 49.16
CA GLU A 221 -8.97 17.68 50.30
C GLU A 221 -10.01 17.36 51.36
N GLY A 222 -9.49 17.01 52.54
CA GLY A 222 -10.27 16.44 53.62
C GLY A 222 -11.43 17.32 54.09
N THR A 223 -12.52 16.63 54.41
CA THR A 223 -13.49 16.95 55.47
C THR A 223 -14.11 15.60 55.84
N SER A 224 -14.26 15.15 57.08
CA SER A 224 -14.04 15.69 58.41
C SER A 224 -14.04 14.51 59.40
#